data_AF-A0A1E4SMM0-F1
#
_entry.id   AF-A0A1E4SMM0-F1
#
_cell.length_a   1.000
_cell.length_b   1.000
_cell.length_c   1.000
_cell.angle_alpha   90.00
_cell.angle_beta   90.00
_cell.angle_gamma   90.00
#
_symmetry.space_group_name_H-M   'P 1'
#
loop_
_entity.id
_entity.type
_entity.pdbx_description
1 polymer ?
#
loop_
_entity_poly.entity_id
_entity_poly.type
_entity_poly.pdbx_seq_one_letter_code
_entity_poly.pdbx_strand_id
1 'polypeptide(L)'
;MSTVSQAALQSLDESSRKDILQFIESENSKSKVQMSIHNFTDMCFKKCNTNKPITTGTLDSSEELCLTNCLNRFLDTNIKVVQALQGAQK
;
A
#
# COMPACT_ATOMS: atom_id res chain seq x y z
N MET A 1 8.70 1.64 -11.05
CA MET A 1 7.41 2.23 -11.46
C MET A 1 7.53 2.63 -12.92
N SER A 2 6.56 2.24 -13.74
CA SER A 2 6.54 2.50 -15.19
C SER A 2 6.29 3.98 -15.45
N THR A 3 7.35 4.77 -15.60
CA THR A 3 7.22 6.20 -15.97
C THR A 3 7.01 6.30 -17.47
N VAL A 4 5.75 6.45 -17.89
CA VAL A 4 5.43 6.82 -19.28
C VAL A 4 5.95 8.24 -19.51
N SER A 5 6.76 8.45 -20.55
CA SER A 5 7.34 9.76 -20.83
C SER A 5 6.28 10.76 -21.30
N GLN A 6 6.35 12.00 -20.81
CA GLN A 6 5.43 13.08 -21.19
C GLN A 6 5.43 13.33 -22.70
N ALA A 7 6.59 13.16 -23.36
CA ALA A 7 6.75 13.28 -24.80
C ALA A 7 5.94 12.22 -25.57
N ALA A 8 5.90 10.98 -25.08
CA ALA A 8 5.11 9.91 -25.68
C ALA A 8 3.59 10.15 -25.53
N LEU A 9 3.14 10.82 -24.46
CA LEU A 9 1.74 11.19 -24.28
C LEU A 9 1.30 12.31 -25.24
N GLN A 10 2.21 13.23 -25.56
CA GLN A 10 1.93 14.37 -26.46
C GLN A 10 1.88 13.97 -27.93
N SER A 11 2.58 12.89 -28.33
CA SER A 11 2.53 12.37 -29.71
C SER A 11 1.25 11.59 -30.04
N LEU A 12 0.40 11.31 -29.07
CA LEU A 12 -0.87 10.61 -29.26
C LEU A 12 -1.99 11.56 -29.70
N ASP A 13 -2.94 11.02 -30.47
CA ASP A 13 -4.23 11.66 -30.71
C ASP A 13 -5.03 11.83 -29.40
N GLU A 14 -6.01 12.72 -29.41
CA GLU A 14 -6.75 13.10 -28.20
C GLU A 14 -7.50 11.92 -27.54
N SER A 15 -8.06 11.01 -28.35
CA SER A 15 -8.78 9.84 -27.85
C SER A 15 -7.82 8.86 -27.18
N SER A 16 -6.76 8.49 -27.88
CA SER A 16 -5.71 7.58 -27.37
C SER A 16 -5.04 8.13 -26.13
N ARG A 17 -4.81 9.45 -26.07
CA ARG A 17 -4.25 10.12 -24.88
C ARG A 17 -5.18 9.99 -23.68
N LYS A 18 -6.48 10.21 -23.86
CA LYS A 18 -7.47 10.09 -22.79
C LYS A 18 -7.53 8.67 -22.23
N ASP A 19 -7.58 7.67 -23.12
CA ASP A 19 -7.64 6.26 -22.72
C ASP A 19 -6.38 5.83 -21.96
N ILE A 20 -5.20 6.25 -22.43
CA ILE A 20 -3.93 5.96 -21.77
C ILE A 20 -3.83 6.66 -20.41
N LEU A 21 -4.30 7.90 -20.27
CA LEU A 21 -4.32 8.59 -18.98
C LEU A 21 -5.21 7.86 -17.97
N GLN A 22 -6.39 7.41 -18.39
CA GLN A 22 -7.28 6.61 -17.55
C GLN A 22 -6.65 5.27 -17.16
N PHE A 23 -5.98 4.60 -18.09
CA PHE A 23 -5.23 3.38 -17.82
C PHE A 23 -4.11 3.61 -16.80
N ILE A 24 -3.30 4.66 -16.99
CA ILE A 24 -2.20 5.03 -16.08
C ILE A 24 -2.73 5.32 -14.68
N GLU A 25 -3.86 6.02 -14.55
CA GLU A 25 -4.48 6.29 -13.26
C GLU A 25 -4.89 4.99 -12.54
N SER A 26 -5.52 4.07 -13.27
CA SER A 26 -5.89 2.75 -12.76
C SER A 26 -4.67 1.93 -12.32
N GLU A 27 -3.62 1.87 -13.14
CA GLU A 27 -2.39 1.14 -12.81
C GLU A 27 -1.62 1.78 -11.64
N ASN A 28 -1.60 3.10 -11.55
CA ASN A 28 -1.03 3.81 -10.41
C ASN A 28 -1.79 3.51 -9.11
N SER A 29 -3.12 3.46 -9.17
CA SER A 29 -3.95 3.06 -8.03
C SER A 29 -3.61 1.64 -7.57
N LYS A 30 -3.56 0.67 -8.51
CA LYS A 30 -3.15 -0.71 -8.22
C LYS A 30 -1.75 -0.78 -7.62
N SER A 31 -0.80 -0.04 -8.17
CA SER A 31 0.59 -0.01 -7.68
C SER A 31 0.67 0.52 -6.25
N LYS A 32 -0.10 1.57 -5.89
CA LYS A 32 -0.18 2.08 -4.51
C LYS A 32 -0.70 1.01 -3.54
N VAL A 33 -1.73 0.27 -3.93
CA VAL A 33 -2.27 -0.83 -3.11
C VAL A 33 -1.21 -1.92 -2.93
N GLN A 34 -0.55 -2.34 -4.01
CA GLN A 34 0.52 -3.36 -3.94
C GLN A 34 1.69 -2.94 -3.05
N MET A 35 2.15 -1.68 -3.16
CA MET A 35 3.19 -1.17 -2.26
C MET A 35 2.76 -1.18 -0.80
N SER A 36 1.49 -0.85 -0.53
CA SER A 36 0.93 -0.90 0.83
C SER A 36 0.88 -2.34 1.35
N ILE A 37 0.45 -3.30 0.52
CA ILE A 37 0.45 -4.74 0.87
C ILE A 37 1.86 -5.20 1.22
N HIS A 38 2.86 -4.91 0.39
CA HIS A 38 4.24 -5.29 0.66
C HIS A 38 4.77 -4.69 1.96
N ASN A 39 4.52 -3.39 2.18
CA ASN A 39 4.95 -2.70 3.39
C ASN A 39 4.32 -3.29 4.66
N PHE A 40 3.00 -3.53 4.65
CA PHE A 40 2.31 -4.11 5.80
C PHE A 40 2.71 -5.56 6.03
N THR A 41 2.90 -6.33 4.96
CA THR A 41 3.37 -7.72 5.06
C THR A 41 4.74 -7.77 5.72
N ASP A 42 5.72 -6.98 5.24
CA ASP A 42 7.07 -6.95 5.82
C ASP A 42 7.05 -6.52 7.30
N MET A 43 6.37 -5.42 7.60
CA MET A 43 6.29 -4.88 8.96
C MET A 43 5.59 -5.85 9.92
N CYS A 44 4.40 -6.34 9.56
CA CYS A 44 3.59 -7.16 10.46
C CYS A 44 4.13 -8.57 10.59
N PHE A 45 4.69 -9.16 9.53
CA PHE A 45 5.36 -10.45 9.63
C PHE A 45 6.52 -10.40 10.64
N LYS A 46 7.39 -9.38 10.53
CA LYS A 46 8.49 -9.17 11.49
C LYS A 46 7.96 -9.04 12.92
N LYS A 47 6.93 -8.22 13.17
CA LYS A 47 6.37 -8.00 14.51
C LYS A 47 5.68 -9.23 15.10
N CYS A 48 4.91 -9.96 14.30
CA CYS A 48 4.09 -11.06 14.78
C CYS A 48 4.85 -12.38 14.95
N ASN A 49 5.91 -12.55 14.16
CA ASN A 49 6.73 -13.77 14.16
C ASN A 49 8.13 -13.54 14.74
N THR A 50 8.35 -12.43 15.44
CA THR A 50 9.61 -12.20 16.17
C THR A 50 9.84 -13.37 17.14
N ASN A 51 10.96 -14.07 17.00
CA ASN A 51 11.37 -15.20 17.82
C ASN A 51 10.38 -16.39 17.83
N LYS A 52 9.48 -16.48 16.86
CA LYS A 52 8.61 -17.65 16.68
C LYS A 52 9.19 -18.57 15.59
N PRO A 53 9.34 -19.89 15.84
CA PRO A 53 9.72 -20.81 14.78
C PRO A 53 8.58 -20.94 13.77
N ILE A 54 8.89 -20.81 12.48
CA ILE A 54 7.92 -21.06 11.40
C ILE A 54 7.85 -22.58 11.19
N THR A 55 6.75 -23.18 11.62
CA THR A 55 6.57 -24.64 11.63
C THR A 55 5.74 -25.17 10.48
N THR A 56 4.95 -24.31 9.82
CA THR A 56 4.09 -24.69 8.68
C THR A 56 4.14 -23.63 7.57
N GLY A 57 3.68 -23.99 6.37
CA GLY A 57 3.56 -23.06 5.22
C GLY A 57 2.29 -22.19 5.23
N THR A 58 1.45 -22.34 6.25
CA THR A 58 0.19 -21.62 6.44
C THR A 58 0.24 -20.81 7.73
N LEU A 59 -0.61 -19.79 7.84
CA LEU A 59 -0.72 -19.03 9.09
C LEU A 59 -1.48 -19.85 10.13
N ASP A 60 -0.97 -19.88 11.37
CA ASP A 60 -1.74 -20.37 12.50
C ASP A 60 -2.71 -19.30 13.04
N SER A 61 -3.65 -19.69 13.91
CA SER A 61 -4.67 -18.77 14.43
C SER A 61 -4.10 -17.62 15.28
N SER A 62 -2.94 -17.80 15.91
CA SER A 62 -2.24 -16.75 16.66
C SER A 62 -1.57 -15.76 15.70
N GLU A 63 -0.97 -16.26 14.62
CA GLU A 63 -0.35 -15.44 13.57
C GLU A 63 -1.41 -14.60 12.84
N GLU A 64 -2.51 -15.22 12.41
CA GLU A 64 -3.63 -14.50 11.77
C GLU A 64 -4.15 -13.36 12.65
N LEU A 65 -4.46 -13.66 13.92
CA LEU A 65 -4.95 -12.67 14.87
C LEU A 65 -3.93 -11.53 15.08
N CYS A 66 -2.65 -11.85 15.19
CA CYS A 66 -1.61 -10.85 15.35
C CYS A 66 -1.50 -9.96 14.11
N LEU A 67 -1.49 -10.52 12.91
CA LEU A 67 -1.37 -9.79 11.65
C LEU A 67 -2.56 -8.82 11.45
N THR A 68 -3.78 -9.28 11.71
CA THR A 68 -4.98 -8.43 11.70
C THR A 68 -4.87 -7.27 12.68
N ASN A 69 -4.45 -7.55 13.92
CA ASN A 69 -4.28 -6.50 14.92
C ASN A 69 -3.15 -5.52 14.55
N CYS A 70 -2.03 -6.02 14.03
CA CYS A 70 -0.91 -5.19 13.60
C CYS A 70 -1.33 -4.17 12.53
N LEU A 71 -2.05 -4.63 11.49
CA LEU A 71 -2.55 -3.76 10.43
C LEU A 71 -3.53 -2.72 10.98
N ASN A 72 -4.54 -3.15 11.76
CA ASN A 72 -5.53 -2.23 12.33
C ASN A 72 -4.88 -1.15 13.20
N ARG A 73 -3.94 -1.54 14.08
CA ARG A 73 -3.20 -0.59 14.94
C ARG A 73 -2.36 0.39 14.13
N PHE A 74 -1.74 -0.04 13.04
CA PHE A 74 -1.01 0.87 12.15
C PHE A 74 -1.94 1.91 11.51
N LEU A 75 -3.11 1.48 11.02
CA LEU A 75 -4.10 2.37 10.40
C LEU A 75 -4.68 3.36 11.42
N ASP A 76 -5.05 2.88 12.62
CA ASP A 76 -5.52 3.74 13.71
C ASP A 76 -4.48 4.80 14.08
N THR A 77 -3.21 4.39 14.18
CA THR A 77 -2.10 5.29 14.49
C THR A 77 -1.91 6.31 13.37
N ASN A 78 -1.97 5.90 12.10
CA ASN A 78 -1.88 6.82 10.96
C ASN A 78 -2.97 7.87 11.00
N ILE A 79 -4.22 7.47 11.22
CA ILE A 79 -5.35 8.41 11.33
C ILE A 79 -5.09 9.41 12.46
N LYS A 80 -4.62 8.95 13.63
CA LYS A 80 -4.32 9.84 14.77
C LYS A 80 -3.18 10.81 14.48
N VAL A 81 -2.12 10.35 13.82
CA VAL A 81 -0.99 11.22 13.40
C VAL A 81 -1.47 12.28 12.40
N VAL A 82 -2.25 11.90 11.39
CA VAL A 82 -2.80 12.84 10.42
C VAL A 82 -3.72 13.88 11.10
N GLN A 83 -4.60 13.43 12.00
CA GLN A 83 -5.47 14.32 12.78
C GLN A 83 -4.65 15.33 13.61
N ALA A 84 -3.57 14.87 14.26
CA ALA A 84 -2.69 15.73 15.03
C ALA A 84 -1.98 16.77 14.15
N LEU A 85 -1.48 16.36 12.97
CA LEU A 85 -0.81 17.26 12.03
C LEU A 85 -1.77 18.31 11.45
N GLN A 86 -2.99 17.93 11.09
CA GLN A 86 -4.02 18.87 10.61
C GLN A 86 -4.46 19.84 11.72
N GLY A 87 -4.53 19.37 12.97
CA GLY A 87 -4.82 20.20 14.13
C GLY A 87 -3.71 21.18 14.48
N ALA A 88 -2.45 20.81 14.25
CA ALA A 88 -1.26 21.64 14.49
C ALA A 88 -0.98 22.69 13.39
N GLN A 89 -1.71 22.64 12.26
CA GLN A 89 -1.65 23.62 11.16
C GLN A 89 -2.64 24.80 11.34
N LYS A 90 -3.28 24.91 12.51
CA LYS A 90 -4.09 26.07 12.92
C LYS A 90 -3.37 26.86 14.00
#